data_AF-A0A7L3CR65-F1
#
_entry.id   AF-A0A7L3CR65-F1
#
_cell.length_a   1.000
_cell.length_b   1.000
_cell.length_c   1.000
_cell.angle_alpha   90.00
_cell.angle_beta   90.00
_cell.angle_gamma   90.00
#
_symmetry.space_group_name_H-M   'P 1'
#
loop_
_entity.id
_entity.type
_entity.pdbx_description
1 polymer ?
#
loop_
_entity_poly.entity_id
_entity_poly.type
_entity_poly.pdbx_seq_one_letter_code
_entity_poly.pdbx_strand_id
1 'polypeptide(L)'
;SQDDLHIVDNLDIPTADPQYLLDLARYRRWGRSVLIVDVNEVPENIGAAVAGLKTINLIPALGLNVHSMLKHETLVLTLDTVTFLEKKLLWHDTRYCPLYPFSMPYSDFP
;
A
#
# COMPACT_ATOMS: atom_id res chain seq x y z
N SER A 1 -18.81 -7.54 -3.02
CA SER A 1 -17.52 -7.06 -2.50
C SER A 1 -16.68 -8.27 -2.16
N GLN A 2 -15.44 -8.32 -2.65
CA GLN A 2 -14.44 -9.29 -2.22
C GLN A 2 -13.85 -8.71 -0.92
N ASP A 3 -13.95 -9.41 0.22
CA ASP A 3 -13.52 -8.94 1.55
C ASP A 3 -11.98 -8.94 1.72
N ASP A 4 -11.26 -8.66 0.64
CA ASP A 4 -9.82 -8.87 0.50
C ASP A 4 -9.01 -7.57 0.69
N LEU A 5 -9.67 -6.49 1.12
CA LEU A 5 -9.03 -5.23 1.49
C LEU A 5 -9.00 -5.09 3.01
N HIS A 6 -7.81 -4.89 3.56
CA HIS A 6 -7.63 -4.61 4.97
C HIS A 6 -6.89 -3.29 5.19
N ILE A 7 -7.39 -2.51 6.15
CA ILE A 7 -6.75 -1.28 6.58
C ILE A 7 -6.05 -1.56 7.91
N VAL A 8 -4.81 -1.11 8.02
CA VAL A 8 -4.01 -1.19 9.25
C VAL A 8 -3.54 0.19 9.65
N ASP A 9 -3.33 0.41 10.94
CA ASP A 9 -2.85 1.70 11.42
C ASP A 9 -1.38 1.88 11.01
N ASN A 10 -0.50 0.98 11.48
CA ASN A 10 0.94 1.03 11.24
C ASN A 10 1.51 -0.34 10.85
N LEU A 11 2.71 -0.32 10.26
CA LEU A 11 3.47 -1.52 9.85
C LEU A 11 4.56 -1.93 10.85
N ASP A 12 4.49 -1.44 12.08
CA ASP A 12 5.45 -1.78 13.12
C ASP A 12 5.27 -3.24 13.57
N ILE A 13 6.30 -4.04 13.32
CA ILE A 13 6.36 -5.42 13.78
C ILE A 13 7.47 -5.60 14.84
N PRO A 14 7.22 -6.41 15.87
CA PRO A 14 8.15 -6.60 16.98
C PRO A 14 9.40 -7.41 16.60
N THR A 15 9.36 -8.12 15.47
CA THR A 15 10.43 -8.99 15.00
C THR A 15 10.61 -8.84 13.49
N ALA A 16 11.84 -8.99 13.00
CA ALA A 16 12.15 -9.07 11.58
C ALA A 16 11.97 -10.50 11.00
N ASP A 17 11.36 -11.42 11.75
CA ASP A 17 11.16 -12.80 11.33
C ASP A 17 10.05 -12.95 10.27
N PRO A 18 10.36 -13.48 9.07
CA PRO A 18 9.37 -13.80 8.04
C PRO A 18 8.25 -14.74 8.51
N GLN A 19 8.54 -15.66 9.45
CA GLN A 19 7.55 -16.61 9.95
C GLN A 19 6.44 -15.90 10.73
N TYR A 20 6.78 -14.86 11.49
CA TYR A 20 5.81 -14.07 12.24
C TYR A 20 4.76 -13.43 11.31
N LEU A 21 5.20 -12.87 10.18
CA LEU A 21 4.29 -12.30 9.17
C LEU A 21 3.38 -13.36 8.54
N LEU A 22 3.92 -14.55 8.25
CA LEU A 22 3.15 -15.66 7.69
C LEU A 22 2.09 -16.16 8.67
N ASP A 23 2.44 -16.31 9.95
CA ASP A 23 1.51 -16.76 10.98
C ASP A 23 0.43 -15.71 11.25
N LEU A 24 0.79 -14.42 11.23
CA LEU A 24 -0.15 -13.31 11.33
C LEU A 24 -1.13 -13.29 10.14
N ALA A 25 -0.63 -13.45 8.92
CA ALA A 25 -1.45 -13.54 7.71
C ALA A 25 -2.41 -14.75 7.76
N ARG A 26 -1.95 -15.90 8.26
CA ARG A 26 -2.78 -17.10 8.46
C ARG A 26 -3.85 -16.90 9.53
N TYR A 27 -3.47 -16.31 10.66
CA TYR A 27 -4.39 -16.03 11.77
C TYR A 27 -5.52 -15.08 11.33
N ARG A 28 -5.18 -14.04 10.56
CA ARG A 28 -6.14 -13.08 10.00
C ARG A 28 -6.85 -13.57 8.73
N ARG A 29 -6.49 -14.75 8.23
CA ARG A 29 -7.04 -15.36 7.01
C ARG A 29 -6.88 -14.50 5.74
N TRP A 30 -5.76 -13.80 5.61
CA TRP A 30 -5.40 -12.96 4.44
C TRP A 30 -5.06 -13.76 3.17
N GLY A 31 -5.41 -15.05 3.10
CA GLY A 31 -5.14 -15.88 1.93
C GLY A 31 -3.64 -16.21 1.74
N ARG A 32 -3.28 -16.53 0.50
CA ARG A 32 -1.95 -17.04 0.12
C ARG A 32 -1.00 -15.94 -0.32
N SER A 33 -1.50 -14.86 -0.88
CA SER A 33 -0.69 -13.74 -1.39
C SER A 33 -1.22 -12.42 -0.86
N VAL A 34 -0.31 -11.62 -0.29
CA VAL A 34 -0.65 -10.36 0.38
C VAL A 34 0.22 -9.25 -0.20
N LEU A 35 -0.43 -8.17 -0.63
CA LEU A 35 0.25 -6.95 -1.03
C LEU A 35 0.06 -5.90 0.07
N ILE A 36 1.15 -5.51 0.71
CA ILE A 36 1.18 -4.45 1.70
C ILE A 36 1.62 -3.17 1.01
N VAL A 37 0.92 -2.07 1.29
CA VAL A 37 1.20 -0.76 0.71
C VAL A 37 1.34 0.26 1.81
N ASP A 38 2.42 1.04 1.74
CA ASP A 38 2.67 2.16 2.65
C ASP A 38 3.10 3.43 1.91
N VAL A 39 2.78 4.59 2.46
CA VAL A 39 3.24 5.91 1.98
C VAL A 39 4.53 6.33 2.66
N ASN A 40 4.72 5.88 3.91
CA ASN A 40 5.81 6.32 4.75
C ASN A 40 7.09 5.51 4.52
N GLU A 41 8.13 5.88 5.27
CA GLU A 41 9.37 5.12 5.32
C GLU A 41 9.10 3.74 5.92
N VAL A 42 9.45 2.70 5.16
CA VAL A 42 9.25 1.31 5.56
C VAL A 42 10.10 1.00 6.80
N PRO A 43 9.51 0.54 7.91
CA PRO A 43 10.28 0.12 9.08
C PRO A 43 11.27 -1.01 8.73
N GLU A 44 12.48 -0.95 9.28
CA GLU A 44 13.56 -1.90 8.95
C GLU A 44 13.16 -3.36 9.21
N ASN A 45 12.42 -3.61 10.30
CA ASN A 45 11.95 -4.94 10.66
C ASN A 45 11.02 -5.55 9.60
N ILE A 46 10.02 -4.80 9.13
CA ILE A 46 9.07 -5.32 8.14
C ILE A 46 9.72 -5.43 6.76
N GLY A 47 10.58 -4.49 6.39
CA GLY A 47 11.36 -4.58 5.16
C GLY A 47 12.22 -5.85 5.11
N ALA A 48 12.94 -6.15 6.19
CA ALA A 48 13.75 -7.35 6.31
C ALA A 48 12.90 -8.64 6.31
N ALA A 49 11.77 -8.64 7.03
CA ALA A 49 10.88 -9.80 7.10
C ALA A 49 10.24 -10.11 5.74
N VAL A 50 9.81 -9.08 5.00
CA VAL A 50 9.19 -9.23 3.67
C VAL A 50 10.22 -9.63 2.62
N ALA A 51 11.47 -9.16 2.70
CA ALA A 51 12.53 -9.51 1.75
C ALA A 51 12.79 -11.04 1.67
N GLY A 52 12.52 -11.78 2.75
CA GLY A 52 12.62 -13.25 2.80
C GLY A 52 11.41 -14.00 2.24
N LEU A 53 10.30 -13.31 1.92
CA LEU A 53 9.04 -13.91 1.52
C LEU A 53 8.76 -13.72 0.02
N LYS A 54 8.12 -14.71 -0.59
CA LYS A 54 7.62 -14.62 -1.99
C LYS A 54 6.12 -14.35 -2.07
N THR A 55 5.40 -14.68 -1.00
CA THR A 55 3.94 -14.60 -0.91
C THR A 55 3.47 -13.22 -0.45
N ILE A 56 4.25 -12.56 0.40
CA ILE A 56 3.97 -11.22 0.90
C ILE A 56 4.90 -10.26 0.19
N ASN A 57 4.34 -9.21 -0.41
CA ASN A 57 5.10 -8.15 -1.07
C ASN A 57 4.78 -6.81 -0.42
N LEU A 58 5.79 -5.96 -0.31
CA LEU A 58 5.67 -4.61 0.21
C LEU A 58 6.07 -3.62 -0.88
N ILE A 59 5.20 -2.66 -1.17
CA ILE A 59 5.46 -1.61 -2.15
C ILE A 59 5.09 -0.24 -1.57
N PRO A 60 5.77 0.84 -2.00
CA PRO A 60 5.30 2.18 -1.68
C PRO A 60 3.98 2.48 -2.41
N ALA A 61 3.13 3.31 -1.84
CA ALA A 61 1.86 3.73 -2.44
C ALA A 61 2.02 4.42 -3.80
N LEU A 62 3.17 5.07 -4.02
CA LEU A 62 3.57 5.63 -5.31
C LEU A 62 3.74 4.56 -6.40
N GLY A 63 4.10 3.33 -6.02
CA GLY A 63 4.27 2.18 -6.92
C GLY A 63 3.03 1.30 -7.05
N LEU A 64 1.90 1.71 -6.47
CA LEU A 64 0.66 0.94 -6.53
C LEU A 64 0.17 0.83 -7.98
N ASN A 65 -0.08 -0.40 -8.42
CA ASN A 65 -0.54 -0.71 -9.77
C ASN A 65 -1.67 -1.75 -9.71
N VAL A 66 -2.67 -1.58 -10.57
CA VAL A 66 -3.78 -2.53 -10.78
C VAL A 66 -3.27 -3.94 -11.10
N HIS A 67 -2.19 -4.08 -11.88
CA HIS A 67 -1.62 -5.40 -12.17
C HIS A 67 -1.15 -6.11 -10.89
N SER A 68 -0.49 -5.37 -10.00
CA SER A 68 -0.06 -5.89 -8.70
C SER A 68 -1.24 -6.19 -7.80
N MET A 69 -2.29 -5.37 -7.81
CA MET A 69 -3.51 -5.61 -7.04
C MET A 69 -4.22 -6.91 -7.50
N LEU A 70 -4.34 -7.15 -8.80
CA LEU A 70 -4.98 -8.36 -9.34
C LEU A 70 -4.14 -9.63 -9.16
N LYS A 71 -2.83 -9.48 -9.03
CA LYS A 71 -1.90 -10.60 -8.82
C LYS A 71 -1.99 -11.17 -7.39
N HIS A 72 -2.37 -10.34 -6.42
CA HIS A 72 -2.46 -10.74 -5.03
C HIS A 72 -3.93 -10.99 -4.65
N GLU A 73 -4.15 -11.92 -3.74
CA GLU A 73 -5.50 -12.18 -3.22
C GLU A 73 -5.90 -11.02 -2.30
N THR A 74 -5.00 -10.61 -1.41
CA THR A 74 -5.30 -9.62 -0.36
C THR A 74 -4.47 -8.35 -0.51
N LEU A 75 -5.12 -7.21 -0.30
CA LEU A 75 -4.50 -5.89 -0.26
C LEU A 75 -4.56 -5.33 1.16
N VAL A 76 -3.41 -4.90 1.69
CA VAL A 76 -3.29 -4.27 3.01
C VAL A 76 -2.78 -2.85 2.82
N LEU A 77 -3.55 -1.86 3.26
CA LEU A 77 -3.21 -0.44 3.18
C LEU A 77 -3.05 0.16 4.57
N THR A 78 -2.07 1.04 4.76
CA THR A 78 -2.00 1.86 5.98
C THR A 78 -3.05 2.98 5.95
N LEU A 79 -3.47 3.48 7.12
CA LEU A 79 -4.37 4.64 7.19
C LEU A 79 -3.84 5.85 6.43
N ASP A 80 -2.53 6.09 6.51
CA ASP A 80 -1.85 7.15 5.78
C ASP A 80 -1.91 6.90 4.26
N THR A 81 -1.80 5.63 3.84
CA THR A 81 -1.95 5.25 2.43
C THR A 81 -3.35 5.52 1.91
N VAL A 82 -4.39 5.19 2.69
CA VAL A 82 -5.77 5.49 2.31
C VAL A 82 -5.96 6.99 2.12
N THR A 83 -5.53 7.80 3.10
CA THR A 83 -5.63 9.26 3.05
C THR A 83 -4.90 9.85 1.84
N PHE A 84 -3.72 9.34 1.53
CA PHE A 84 -2.93 9.76 0.38
C PHE A 84 -3.59 9.40 -0.96
N LEU A 85 -4.11 8.18 -1.08
CA LEU A 85 -4.80 7.73 -2.28
C LEU A 85 -6.10 8.51 -2.50
N GLU A 86 -6.90 8.71 -1.46
CA GLU A 86 -8.11 9.52 -1.52
C GLU A 86 -7.81 10.94 -2.00
N LYS A 87 -6.83 11.61 -1.38
CA LYS A 87 -6.44 12.98 -1.78
C LYS A 87 -6.03 13.06 -3.24
N LYS A 88 -5.25 12.11 -3.74
CA LYS A 88 -4.78 12.09 -5.13
C LYS A 88 -5.89 11.74 -6.12
N LEU A 89 -6.73 10.75 -5.82
CA LEU A 89 -7.81 10.32 -6.70
C LEU A 89 -8.89 11.39 -6.79
N LEU A 90 -9.32 11.95 -5.65
CA LEU A 90 -10.34 13.00 -5.62
C LEU A 90 -9.88 14.29 -6.30
N TRP A 91 -8.57 14.60 -6.27
CA TRP A 91 -8.03 15.74 -7.00
C TRP A 91 -8.30 15.64 -8.51
N HIS A 92 -8.32 14.41 -9.07
CA HIS A 92 -8.61 14.22 -10.50
C HIS A 92 -10.07 14.48 -10.87
N ASP A 93 -11.01 14.39 -9.93
CA ASP A 93 -12.43 14.64 -10.17
C ASP A 93 -12.77 16.14 -10.19
N THR A 94 -12.03 16.95 -9.42
CA THR A 94 -12.28 18.39 -9.28
C THR A 94 -11.39 19.27 -10.15
N ARG A 95 -10.36 18.72 -10.80
CA ARG A 95 -9.38 19.52 -11.56
C ARG A 95 -9.91 20.06 -12.88
N TYR A 96 -9.38 21.21 -13.27
CA TYR A 96 -9.54 21.74 -14.62
C TYR A 96 -8.70 20.97 -15.65
N CYS A 97 -9.07 21.12 -16.93
CA CYS A 97 -8.27 20.59 -18.02
C CYS A 97 -6.86 21.23 -18.00
N PRO A 98 -5.77 20.44 -18.16
CA PRO A 98 -4.42 20.98 -18.11
C PRO A 98 -4.18 22.02 -19.22
N LEU A 99 -3.72 23.21 -18.84
CA LEU A 99 -3.28 24.24 -19.78
C LEU A 99 -1.85 23.95 -20.28
N TYR A 100 -1.02 23.38 -19.42
CA TYR A 100 0.35 22.97 -19.67
C TYR A 100 0.70 21.75 -18.79
N PRO A 101 1.85 21.07 -18.97
CA PRO A 101 2.21 19.93 -18.14
C PRO A 101 2.17 20.23 -16.64
N PHE A 102 1.62 19.32 -15.82
CA PHE A 102 1.54 19.45 -14.35
C PHE A 102 2.91 19.49 -13.65
N SER A 103 4.00 19.29 -14.37
CA SER A 103 5.36 19.50 -13.88
C SER A 103 5.74 20.97 -13.73
N MET A 104 4.98 21.89 -14.34
CA MET A 104 5.16 23.33 -14.20
C MET A 104 4.35 23.87 -13.00
N PRO A 105 4.71 25.04 -12.45
CA PRO A 105 4.00 25.60 -11.29
C PRO A 105 2.54 25.92 -11.60
N TYR A 106 1.67 25.51 -10.69
CA TYR A 106 0.24 25.79 -10.66
C TYR A 106 -0.12 26.36 -9.28
N SER A 107 -1.05 27.30 -9.22
CA SER A 107 -1.44 27.94 -7.96
C SER A 107 -2.18 27.00 -7.01
N ASP A 108 -2.99 26.09 -7.56
CA ASP A 108 -3.89 25.20 -6.80
C ASP A 108 -3.49 23.71 -6.88
N PHE A 109 -2.24 23.44 -7.27
CA PHE A 109 -1.72 22.07 -7.33
C PHE A 109 -1.16 21.65 -5.96
N PRO A 110 -1.57 20.50 -5.40
CA PRO A 110 -1.16 20.04 -4.07
C PRO A 110 0.28 19.55 -4.00
#